data_AF-K2EMK6-F1
#
_entry.id   AF-K2EMK6-F1
#
_cell.length_a   1.000
_cell.length_b   1.000
_cell.length_c   1.000
_cell.angle_alpha   90.00
_cell.angle_beta   90.00
_cell.angle_gamma   90.00
#
_symmetry.space_group_name_H-M   'P 1'
#
loop_
_entity.id
_entity.type
_entity.pdbx_description
1 polymer ?
#
loop_
_entity_poly.entity_id
_entity_poly.type
_entity_poly.pdbx_seq_one_letter_code
_entity_poly.pdbx_strand_id
1 'polypeptide(L)' 'MAKEKFVHSWKVMYEEDAEDGILYLNSKLESEYAKVFFVYAKEHDSAPFEDQSGRKYELTYEKGVYMLTRKQY' A
#
# COMPACT_ATOMS: atom_id res chain seq x y z
N MET A 1 -16.13 -2.13 -2.13
CA MET A 1 -16.32 -0.98 -1.19
C MET A 1 -14.95 -0.57 -0.67
N ALA A 2 -14.69 0.73 -0.48
CA ALA A 2 -13.43 1.19 0.12
C ALA A 2 -13.38 0.84 1.62
N LYS A 3 -12.28 0.25 2.05
CA LYS A 3 -11.96 -0.10 3.45
C LYS A 3 -10.84 0.80 3.95
N GLU A 4 -10.72 0.95 5.26
CA GLU A 4 -9.58 1.61 5.90
C GLU A 4 -8.91 0.69 6.92
N LYS A 5 -7.58 0.76 7.00
CA LYS A 5 -6.79 0.01 7.99
C LYS A 5 -5.51 0.75 8.35
N PHE A 6 -5.06 0.57 9.57
CA PHE A 6 -3.71 0.95 9.95
C PHE A 6 -2.73 -0.15 9.53
N VAL A 7 -1.82 0.19 8.64
CA VAL A 7 -0.64 -0.61 8.29
C VAL A 7 0.50 -0.03 9.12
N HIS A 8 0.90 -0.74 10.18
CA HIS A 8 1.77 -0.18 11.23
C HIS A 8 1.25 1.19 11.74
N SER A 9 1.97 2.28 11.48
CA SER A 9 1.60 3.64 11.89
C SER A 9 0.94 4.47 10.80
N TRP A 10 0.65 3.90 9.62
CA TRP A 10 0.06 4.60 8.48
C TRP A 10 -1.40 4.21 8.28
N LYS A 11 -2.29 5.19 8.18
CA LYS A 11 -3.69 4.98 7.81
C LYS A 11 -3.80 4.82 6.29
N VAL A 12 -4.30 3.68 5.83
CA VAL A 12 -4.39 3.32 4.41
C VAL A 12 -5.83 3.01 4.03
N MET A 13 -6.30 3.63 2.95
CA MET A 13 -7.54 3.28 2.27
C MET A 13 -7.27 2.30 1.15
N TYR A 14 -8.16 1.33 0.93
CA TYR A 14 -7.97 0.33 -0.11
C TYR A 14 -9.30 -0.28 -0.56
N GLU A 15 -9.36 -0.80 -1.78
CA GLU A 15 -10.49 -1.59 -2.26
C GLU A 15 -10.33 -3.07 -1.89
N GLU A 16 -11.42 -3.83 -1.91
CA GLU A 16 -11.44 -5.22 -1.48
C GLU A 16 -10.48 -6.12 -2.28
N ASP A 17 -10.26 -5.81 -3.56
CA ASP A 17 -9.33 -6.54 -4.43
C ASP A 17 -7.84 -6.26 -4.13
N ALA A 18 -7.55 -5.27 -3.28
CA ALA A 18 -6.23 -4.89 -2.80
C ALA A 18 -5.91 -5.39 -1.38
N GLU A 19 -6.80 -6.19 -0.76
CA GLU A 19 -6.64 -6.76 0.60
C GLU A 19 -5.31 -7.51 0.76
N ASP A 20 -4.89 -8.23 -0.28
CA ASP A 20 -3.60 -8.93 -0.31
C ASP A 20 -2.39 -7.99 -0.25
N GLY A 21 -2.47 -6.82 -0.86
CA GLY A 21 -1.40 -5.81 -0.81
C GLY A 21 -1.31 -5.20 0.59
N ILE A 22 -2.46 -5.01 1.27
CA ILE A 22 -2.49 -4.62 2.69
C ILE A 22 -1.86 -5.70 3.57
N LEU A 23 -2.19 -6.97 3.36
CA LEU A 23 -1.58 -8.08 4.08
C LEU A 23 -0.07 -8.12 3.87
N TYR A 24 0.38 -7.87 2.63
CA TYR A 24 1.80 -7.83 2.30
C TYR A 24 2.53 -6.74 3.08
N LEU A 25 2.07 -5.49 2.97
CA LEU A 25 2.68 -4.34 3.66
C LEU A 25 2.63 -4.45 5.18
N ASN A 26 1.58 -5.07 5.74
CA ASN A 26 1.37 -5.12 7.20
C ASN A 26 1.99 -6.33 7.89
N SER A 27 2.15 -7.46 7.20
CA SER A 27 2.46 -8.74 7.85
C SER A 27 3.43 -9.63 7.10
N LYS A 28 3.76 -9.31 5.84
CA LYS A 28 4.79 -10.03 5.07
C LYS A 28 6.09 -9.22 4.92
N LEU A 29 6.05 -7.95 5.24
CA LEU A 29 7.21 -7.08 5.33
C LEU A 29 7.45 -6.67 6.78
N GLU A 30 8.72 -6.51 7.15
CA GLU A 30 9.04 -5.81 8.38
C GLU A 30 8.68 -4.33 8.24
N SER A 31 8.31 -3.71 9.36
CA SER A 31 7.82 -2.32 9.39
C SER A 31 8.79 -1.33 8.73
N GLU A 32 10.11 -1.51 8.88
CA GLU A 32 11.11 -0.62 8.28
C GLU A 32 11.20 -0.77 6.75
N TYR A 33 10.92 -1.95 6.19
CA TYR A 33 10.83 -2.13 4.74
C TYR A 33 9.51 -1.58 4.21
N ALA A 34 8.40 -1.83 4.91
CA ALA A 34 7.09 -1.28 4.53
C ALA A 34 7.12 0.25 4.48
N LYS A 35 7.80 0.90 5.45
CA LYS A 35 8.01 2.34 5.52
C LYS A 35 8.56 2.95 4.24
N VAL A 36 9.43 2.24 3.51
CA VAL A 36 10.02 2.73 2.26
C VAL A 36 8.94 3.11 1.25
N PHE A 37 7.89 2.30 1.11
CA PHE A 37 6.79 2.58 0.19
C PHE A 37 5.98 3.81 0.62
N PHE A 38 5.73 3.98 1.92
CA PHE A 38 5.00 5.14 2.44
C PHE A 38 5.78 6.44 2.27
N VAL A 39 7.08 6.43 2.57
CA VAL A 39 7.94 7.60 2.38
C VAL A 39 8.04 7.94 0.90
N TYR A 40 8.29 6.96 0.04
CA TYR A 40 8.39 7.16 -1.39
C TYR A 40 7.08 7.71 -1.97
N ALA A 41 5.93 7.13 -1.62
CA ALA A 41 4.62 7.62 -2.07
C ALA A 41 4.35 9.04 -1.60
N LYS A 42 4.78 9.41 -0.39
CA LYS A 42 4.64 10.77 0.13
C LYS A 42 5.50 11.79 -0.62
N GLU A 43 6.68 11.39 -1.10
CA GLU A 43 7.61 12.27 -1.82
C GLU A 43 7.35 12.33 -3.33
N HIS A 44 6.80 11.26 -3.90
CA HIS A 44 6.64 11.07 -5.35
C HIS A 44 5.19 10.86 -5.80
N ASP A 45 4.22 11.09 -4.92
CA ASP A 45 2.78 10.87 -5.08
C ASP A 45 2.36 9.40 -5.27
N SER A 46 3.25 8.51 -5.73
CA SER A 46 2.99 7.07 -5.81
C SER A 46 4.22 6.19 -5.61
N ALA A 47 3.99 4.96 -5.12
CA ALA A 47 4.98 3.91 -4.94
C ALA A 47 4.44 2.58 -5.50
N PRO A 48 4.94 2.11 -6.66
CA PRO A 48 4.60 0.79 -7.18
C PRO A 48 5.36 -0.30 -6.43
N PHE A 49 4.71 -1.45 -6.22
CA PHE A 49 5.37 -2.64 -5.69
C PHE A 49 4.71 -3.93 -6.17
N GLU A 50 5.42 -5.03 -6.00
CA GLU A 50 4.96 -6.38 -6.31
C GLU A 50 5.04 -7.24 -5.06
N ASP A 51 4.02 -8.07 -4.81
CA ASP A 51 4.08 -9.05 -3.73
C ASP A 51 4.82 -10.32 -4.15
N GLN A 52 5.01 -11.23 -3.21
CA GLN A 52 5.65 -12.53 -3.44
C GLN A 52 4.94 -13.44 -4.47
N SER A 53 3.69 -13.14 -4.84
CA SER A 53 2.90 -13.91 -5.80
C SER A 53 2.85 -13.23 -7.17
N GLY A 54 3.64 -12.18 -7.39
CA GLY A 54 3.68 -11.44 -8.64
C GLY A 54 2.52 -10.45 -8.83
N ARG A 55 1.71 -10.22 -7.79
CA ARG A 55 0.59 -9.27 -7.86
C ARG A 55 1.13 -7.86 -7.68
N LYS A 56 0.71 -6.96 -8.57
CA LYS A 56 1.19 -5.59 -8.63
C LYS A 56 0.22 -4.64 -7.96
N TYR A 57 0.76 -3.70 -7.21
CA TYR A 57 0.03 -2.70 -6.45
C TYR A 57 0.65 -1.33 -6.64
N GLU A 58 -0.14 -0.30 -6.42
CA GLU A 58 0.33 1.07 -6.31
C GLU A 58 -0.22 1.70 -5.05
N LEU A 59 0.69 2.16 -4.18
CA LEU A 59 0.37 2.98 -3.03
C LEU A 59 0.49 4.44 -3.45
N THR A 60 -0.61 5.17 -3.42
CA THR A 60 -0.65 6.61 -3.75
C THR A 60 -0.78 7.44 -2.48
N TYR A 61 -0.31 8.68 -2.52
CA TYR A 61 -0.49 9.66 -1.46
C TYR A 61 -1.08 10.95 -2.04
N GLU A 62 -2.29 11.29 -1.63
CA GLU A 62 -2.94 12.54 -2.03
C GLU A 62 -3.56 13.23 -0.82
N LYS A 63 -3.26 14.52 -0.63
CA LYS A 63 -3.88 15.38 0.40
C LYS A 63 -3.86 14.77 1.82
N GLY A 64 -2.79 14.07 2.19
CA GLY A 64 -2.66 13.47 3.52
C GLY A 64 -3.19 12.04 3.65
N VAL A 65 -3.71 11.45 2.57
CA VAL A 65 -4.34 10.13 2.57
C VAL A 65 -3.52 9.16 1.73
N TYR A 66 -3.21 7.99 2.30
CA TYR A 66 -2.66 6.88 1.53
C TYR A 66 -3.78 6.03 0.95
N MET A 67 -3.69 5.74 -0.34
CA MET A 67 -4.64 4.85 -1.04
C MET A 67 -3.89 3.75 -1.78
N LEU A 68 -4.20 2.50 -1.45
CA LEU A 68 -3.66 1.32 -2.11
C LEU A 68 -4.64 0.80 -3.17
N THR A 69 -4.12 0.60 -4.38
CA THR A 69 -4.88 0.02 -5.50
C THR A 69 -4.14 -1.19 -6.07
N ARG A 70 -4.88 -2.18 -6.54
CA ARG A 70 -4.32 -3.30 -7.30
C ARG A 70 -4.22 -2.92 -8.77
N LYS A 71 -3.10 -3.26 -9.42
CA LYS A 71 -2.93 -3.09 -10.85
C LYS A 71 -3.23 -4.41 -11.56
N GLN A 72 -4.18 -4.39 -12.48
CA GLN A 72 -4.45 -5.49 -13.41
C GLN A 72 -3.78 -5.11 -14.73
N TYR A 73 -2.72 -5.81 -15.10
CA TYR A 73 -2.09 -5.73 -16.43
C TYR A 73 -2.31 -7.06 -17.14
#